data_AF-A0A9W4R6B5-F1
#
_entry.id   AF-A0A9W4R6B5-F1
#
_cell.length_a   1.000
_cell.length_b   1.000
_cell.length_c   1.000
_cell.angle_alpha   90.00
_cell.angle_beta   90.00
_cell.angle_gamma   90.00
#
_symmetry.space_group_name_H-M   'P 1'
#
loop_
_entity.id
_entity.type
_entity.pdbx_description
1 polymer ?
#
loop_
_entity_poly.entity_id
_entity_poly.type
_entity_poly.pdbx_seq_one_letter_code
_entity_poly.pdbx_strand_id
1 'polypeptide(L)'
;MRLRSFALVLTAACLLLITGGPVSIAQQQQRNLFQLFWQLPAGPQRAAPQPRQRVAPVVRRRDAPVVVRDDPVIPKVDVAHHIVVMGDSLANLLAGGLDDALNNRPDVEVIHKAKPDSGLVRTDFYDWPKAVSEILAGDQKISIGVMLVGLNDRQPIRDGDTVHEALSPRWLELYRDRIDLVANAFAARRIPLIWVGAPPVQNGRLSADFVTFNELYRQRVEKAGGQYVDLWGGFVDAENRYAATGPDVSGQPMRLRLGDGIHFTAAGARKAAHFVDLVIRRIIEAAPQNSVIALPVPTDPGAPAAATPQARDVERLIDQMVAGVPTLGLPPALQVRPLAGPIQPLTGQAAGSEQPLLASITEARGRGDAAMQLERVFGQGIAPDPVPGRLDDYRWPR
;
A
#
# COMPACT_ATOMS: atom_id res chain seq x y z
N MET A 1 -49.68 42.62 -4.04
CA MET A 1 -49.02 41.33 -4.33
C MET A 1 -48.72 40.54 -3.04
N ARG A 2 -49.74 40.11 -2.30
CA ARG A 2 -49.58 39.28 -1.08
C ARG A 2 -50.74 38.28 -0.93
N LEU A 3 -51.03 37.52 -1.98
CA LEU A 3 -52.04 36.45 -1.93
C LEU A 3 -51.62 35.15 -2.62
N ARG A 4 -50.40 35.05 -3.15
CA ARG A 4 -49.88 33.82 -3.79
C ARG A 4 -48.95 32.99 -2.90
N SER A 5 -48.60 33.49 -1.72
CA SER A 5 -47.70 32.81 -0.77
C SER A 5 -48.41 31.97 0.29
N PHE A 6 -49.75 32.08 0.40
CA PHE A 6 -50.54 31.29 1.36
C PHE A 6 -50.99 29.93 0.81
N ALA A 7 -51.09 29.79 -0.52
CA ALA A 7 -51.60 28.57 -1.14
C ALA A 7 -50.58 27.42 -1.24
N LEU A 8 -49.29 27.68 -1.06
CA LEU A 8 -48.23 26.68 -1.26
C LEU A 8 -47.68 26.09 0.05
N VAL A 9 -47.94 26.74 1.19
CA VAL A 9 -47.60 26.20 2.53
C VAL A 9 -48.70 25.25 3.03
N LEU A 10 -49.95 25.45 2.59
CA LEU A 10 -51.08 24.60 2.99
C LEU A 10 -51.04 23.20 2.36
N THR A 11 -50.38 23.03 1.21
CA THR A 11 -50.27 21.73 0.52
C THR A 11 -49.14 20.84 1.08
N ALA A 12 -48.16 21.39 1.79
CA ALA A 12 -47.10 20.61 2.46
C ALA A 12 -47.55 20.04 3.82
N ALA A 13 -48.53 20.67 4.48
CA ALA A 13 -49.05 20.20 5.78
C ALA A 13 -50.00 18.99 5.65
N CYS A 14 -50.71 18.85 4.52
CA CYS A 14 -51.61 17.72 4.28
C CYS A 14 -50.90 16.43 3.84
N LEU A 15 -49.63 16.47 3.40
CA LEU A 15 -48.89 15.27 2.99
C LEU A 15 -48.12 14.59 4.13
N LEU A 16 -47.98 15.25 5.30
CA LEU A 16 -47.29 14.73 6.48
C LEU A 16 -48.23 14.02 7.49
N LEU A 17 -49.53 13.95 7.19
CA LEU A 17 -50.53 13.30 8.05
C LEU A 17 -50.84 11.83 7.67
N ILE A 18 -50.08 11.21 6.76
CA ILE A 18 -50.35 9.85 6.27
C ILE A 18 -49.30 8.80 6.70
N THR A 19 -48.22 9.17 7.38
CA THR A 19 -47.25 8.18 7.91
C THR A 19 -46.98 8.40 9.40
N GLY A 20 -47.59 7.57 10.24
CA GLY A 20 -47.61 7.70 11.69
C GLY A 20 -46.30 7.31 12.39
N GLY A 21 -45.97 8.08 13.44
CA GLY A 21 -44.98 7.75 14.47
C GLY A 21 -45.35 8.47 15.79
N PRO A 22 -45.16 7.86 16.99
CA PRO A 22 -45.74 8.37 18.22
C PRO A 22 -44.95 9.56 18.80
N VAL A 23 -45.66 10.62 19.17
CA VAL A 23 -45.12 11.79 19.87
C VAL A 23 -45.53 11.73 21.33
N SER A 24 -44.56 11.68 22.24
CA SER A 24 -44.79 11.80 23.69
C SER A 24 -45.08 13.26 24.04
N ILE A 25 -46.27 13.54 24.56
CA ILE A 25 -46.66 14.88 25.04
C ILE A 25 -46.18 15.03 26.49
N ALA A 26 -45.24 15.94 26.71
CA ALA A 26 -44.94 16.51 28.01
C ALA A 26 -46.09 17.45 28.44
N GLN A 27 -46.67 17.19 29.61
CA GLN A 27 -47.81 17.89 30.16
C GLN A 27 -47.38 19.25 30.73
N GLN A 28 -47.40 20.29 29.90
CA GLN A 28 -47.11 21.66 30.32
C GLN A 28 -48.39 22.36 30.78
N GLN A 29 -48.46 22.61 32.08
CA GLN A 29 -49.59 23.18 32.81
C GLN A 29 -49.85 24.64 32.38
N GLN A 30 -50.96 24.86 31.67
CA GLN A 30 -51.38 26.18 31.19
C GLN A 30 -51.68 27.13 32.37
N ARG A 31 -50.96 28.24 32.44
CA ARG A 31 -51.32 29.40 33.28
C ARG A 31 -52.40 30.21 32.55
N ASN A 32 -53.55 30.42 33.20
CA ASN A 32 -54.68 31.16 32.61
C ASN A 32 -54.38 32.66 32.48
N LEU A 33 -54.73 33.24 31.33
CA LEU A 33 -54.52 34.65 30.92
C LEU A 33 -55.01 35.69 31.96
N PHE A 34 -56.06 35.35 32.72
CA PHE A 34 -56.59 36.20 33.78
C PHE A 34 -55.58 36.44 34.92
N GLN A 35 -54.72 35.46 35.23
CA GLN A 35 -53.67 35.60 36.26
C GLN A 35 -52.43 36.35 35.75
N LEU A 36 -52.20 36.37 34.43
CA LEU A 36 -51.10 37.14 33.82
C LEU A 36 -51.42 38.65 33.81
N PHE A 37 -52.71 39.02 33.69
CA PHE A 37 -53.14 40.40 33.56
C PHE A 37 -53.20 41.18 34.90
N TRP A 38 -53.41 40.50 36.03
CA TRP A 38 -53.55 41.17 37.35
C TRP A 38 -52.36 41.01 38.31
N GLN A 39 -51.26 40.36 37.91
CA GLN A 39 -50.01 40.20 38.71
C GLN A 39 -50.22 39.76 40.17
N LEU A 40 -51.21 38.91 40.46
CA LEU A 40 -51.33 38.32 41.81
C LEU A 40 -50.31 37.18 41.99
N PRO A 41 -49.56 37.14 43.12
CA PRO A 41 -48.64 36.04 43.41
C PRO A 41 -49.40 34.72 43.68
N ALA A 42 -48.93 33.63 43.08
CA ALA A 42 -49.49 32.30 43.25
C ALA A 42 -49.22 31.76 44.66
N GLY A 43 -50.28 31.48 45.43
CA GLY A 43 -50.19 30.88 46.76
C GLY A 43 -49.78 29.39 46.72
N PRO A 44 -49.19 28.85 47.80
CA PRO A 44 -48.67 27.47 47.82
C PRO A 44 -49.81 26.43 47.81
N GLN A 45 -49.73 25.48 46.87
CA GLN A 45 -50.65 24.34 46.76
C GLN A 45 -50.39 23.31 47.87
N ARG A 46 -51.41 23.07 48.70
CA ARG A 46 -51.46 21.93 49.65
C ARG A 46 -51.64 20.63 48.87
N ALA A 47 -50.78 19.65 49.13
CA ALA A 47 -50.91 18.29 48.59
C ALA A 47 -52.08 17.55 49.25
N ALA A 48 -52.94 16.93 48.44
CA ALA A 48 -53.99 16.01 48.91
C ALA A 48 -53.42 14.61 49.16
N PRO A 49 -53.90 13.85 50.17
CA PRO A 49 -53.39 12.52 50.48
C PRO A 49 -53.89 11.47 49.47
N GLN A 50 -52.98 10.63 48.96
CA GLN A 50 -53.29 9.49 48.09
C GLN A 50 -53.81 8.27 48.90
N PRO A 51 -54.76 7.49 48.36
CA PRO A 51 -55.26 6.28 49.01
C PRO A 51 -54.23 5.14 48.99
N ARG A 52 -54.04 4.47 50.13
CA ARG A 52 -53.13 3.32 50.27
C ARG A 52 -53.64 2.12 49.47
N GLN A 53 -52.88 1.72 48.47
CA GLN A 53 -53.12 0.52 47.67
C GLN A 53 -52.67 -0.73 48.45
N ARG A 54 -53.57 -1.72 48.59
CA ARG A 54 -53.32 -2.98 49.30
C ARG A 54 -52.43 -3.87 48.43
N VAL A 55 -51.23 -4.21 48.92
CA VAL A 55 -50.26 -5.04 48.19
C VAL A 55 -50.69 -6.51 48.24
N ALA A 56 -50.83 -7.16 47.09
CA ALA A 56 -51.08 -8.61 46.98
C ALA A 56 -49.78 -9.40 47.23
N PRO A 57 -49.83 -10.64 47.74
CA PRO A 57 -48.64 -11.41 48.08
C PRO A 57 -47.85 -11.83 46.83
N VAL A 58 -46.53 -11.69 46.91
CA VAL A 58 -45.57 -12.04 45.86
C VAL A 58 -45.45 -13.57 45.75
N VAL A 59 -45.92 -14.13 44.64
CA VAL A 59 -45.61 -15.51 44.26
C VAL A 59 -44.19 -15.54 43.72
N ARG A 60 -43.25 -16.20 44.43
CA ARG A 60 -41.89 -16.44 43.94
C ARG A 60 -41.94 -17.36 42.73
N ARG A 61 -41.68 -16.82 41.53
CA ARG A 61 -41.32 -17.62 40.35
C ARG A 61 -39.98 -18.31 40.63
N ARG A 62 -39.89 -19.61 40.36
CA ARG A 62 -38.61 -20.32 40.25
C ARG A 62 -37.86 -19.77 39.05
N ASP A 63 -36.65 -19.30 39.26
CA ASP A 63 -35.75 -18.88 38.20
C ASP A 63 -35.45 -20.06 37.27
N ALA A 64 -35.55 -19.82 35.96
CA ALA A 64 -35.10 -20.78 34.97
C ALA A 64 -33.57 -20.93 35.09
N PRO A 65 -33.01 -22.13 34.87
CA PRO A 65 -31.57 -22.32 34.95
C PRO A 65 -30.90 -21.44 33.89
N VAL A 66 -29.98 -20.59 34.35
CA VAL A 66 -29.08 -19.83 33.48
C VAL A 66 -28.22 -20.84 32.74
N VAL A 67 -28.50 -21.02 31.45
CA VAL A 67 -27.57 -21.70 30.55
C VAL A 67 -26.38 -20.77 30.40
N VAL A 68 -25.33 -21.03 31.17
CA VAL A 68 -24.00 -20.47 30.94
C VAL A 68 -23.61 -20.96 29.54
N ARG A 69 -23.68 -20.07 28.56
CA ARG A 69 -22.99 -20.31 27.30
C ARG A 69 -21.51 -20.20 27.65
N ASP A 70 -20.79 -21.30 27.49
CA ASP A 70 -19.35 -21.26 27.41
C ASP A 70 -19.03 -20.38 26.19
N ASP A 71 -18.76 -19.10 26.43
CA ASP A 71 -18.22 -18.24 25.40
C ASP A 71 -16.94 -18.93 24.91
N PRO A 72 -16.81 -19.20 23.60
CA PRO A 72 -15.60 -19.84 23.09
C PRO A 72 -14.43 -18.95 23.49
N VAL A 73 -13.57 -19.48 24.37
CA VAL A 73 -12.30 -18.86 24.71
C VAL A 73 -11.51 -18.86 23.42
N ILE A 74 -11.57 -17.73 22.70
CA ILE A 74 -10.71 -17.49 21.55
C ILE A 74 -9.30 -17.61 22.13
N PRO A 75 -8.50 -18.61 21.69
CA PRO A 75 -7.13 -18.71 22.18
C PRO A 75 -6.46 -17.37 21.88
N LYS A 76 -5.95 -16.71 22.91
CA LYS A 76 -5.06 -15.56 22.73
C LYS A 76 -3.87 -16.08 21.95
N VAL A 77 -3.88 -15.82 20.64
CA VAL A 77 -2.73 -16.10 19.80
C VAL A 77 -1.65 -15.13 20.25
N ASP A 78 -0.50 -15.66 20.67
CA ASP A 78 0.64 -14.82 21.01
C ASP A 78 1.12 -14.13 19.73
N VAL A 79 1.10 -12.79 19.76
CA VAL A 79 1.55 -11.97 18.63
C VAL A 79 3.06 -12.12 18.49
N ALA A 80 3.49 -12.83 17.44
CA ALA A 80 4.89 -13.10 17.16
C ALA A 80 5.58 -11.91 16.48
N HIS A 81 4.84 -11.14 15.67
CA HIS A 81 5.38 -10.10 14.82
C HIS A 81 4.63 -8.78 15.00
N HIS A 82 5.33 -7.75 15.47
CA HIS A 82 4.78 -6.40 15.55
C HIS A 82 5.33 -5.54 14.42
N ILE A 83 4.43 -4.98 13.61
CA ILE A 83 4.75 -4.14 12.45
C ILE A 83 4.36 -2.71 12.80
N VAL A 84 5.34 -1.84 13.00
CA VAL A 84 5.06 -0.43 13.31
C VAL A 84 4.94 0.38 12.04
N VAL A 85 3.81 1.05 11.84
CA VAL A 85 3.56 1.94 10.69
C VAL A 85 3.66 3.38 11.15
N MET A 86 4.54 4.14 10.52
CA MET A 86 4.92 5.50 10.89
C MET A 86 4.82 6.44 9.68
N GLY A 87 4.63 7.73 9.96
CA GLY A 87 4.59 8.77 8.94
C GLY A 87 3.33 9.62 9.01
N ASP A 88 2.92 10.18 7.88
CA ASP A 88 1.87 11.20 7.81
C ASP A 88 0.44 10.60 7.71
N SER A 89 -0.52 11.40 7.24
CA SER A 89 -1.91 10.95 7.08
C SER A 89 -2.05 9.79 6.09
N LEU A 90 -1.18 9.67 5.09
CA LEU A 90 -1.18 8.54 4.17
C LEU A 90 -0.68 7.27 4.85
N ALA A 91 0.31 7.38 5.76
CA ALA A 91 0.75 6.24 6.57
C ALA A 91 -0.37 5.72 7.47
N ASN A 92 -1.17 6.61 8.05
CA ASN A 92 -2.31 6.21 8.88
C ASN A 92 -3.33 5.38 8.07
N LEU A 93 -3.60 5.79 6.83
CA LEU A 93 -4.50 5.05 5.94
C LEU A 93 -3.87 3.72 5.48
N LEU A 94 -2.57 3.72 5.17
CA LEU A 94 -1.83 2.51 4.85
C LEU A 94 -1.88 1.49 6.00
N ALA A 95 -1.75 1.94 7.26
CA ALA A 95 -1.85 1.09 8.43
C ALA A 95 -3.21 0.39 8.52
N GLY A 96 -4.31 1.12 8.29
CA GLY A 96 -5.65 0.50 8.21
C GLY A 96 -5.79 -0.49 7.04
N GLY A 97 -5.17 -0.19 5.89
CA GLY A 97 -5.10 -1.16 4.80
C GLY A 97 -4.31 -2.42 5.14
N LEU A 98 -3.26 -2.30 5.98
CA LEU A 98 -2.46 -3.42 6.48
C LEU A 98 -3.22 -4.24 7.53
N ASP A 99 -4.01 -3.61 8.41
CA ASP A 99 -4.92 -4.32 9.32
C ASP A 99 -5.84 -5.25 8.53
N ASP A 100 -6.48 -4.70 7.50
CA ASP A 100 -7.34 -5.49 6.61
C ASP A 100 -6.52 -6.59 5.93
N ALA A 101 -5.31 -6.28 5.45
CA ALA A 101 -4.45 -7.22 4.70
C ALA A 101 -3.98 -8.42 5.52
N LEU A 102 -3.74 -8.17 6.80
CA LEU A 102 -3.17 -9.13 7.74
C LEU A 102 -4.22 -9.72 8.69
N ASN A 103 -5.51 -9.44 8.47
CA ASN A 103 -6.59 -9.91 9.34
C ASN A 103 -6.65 -11.44 9.53
N ASN A 104 -6.15 -12.20 8.55
CA ASN A 104 -6.08 -13.67 8.58
C ASN A 104 -4.77 -14.19 9.21
N ARG A 105 -3.93 -13.31 9.76
CA ARG A 105 -2.64 -13.62 10.39
C ARG A 105 -2.66 -13.19 11.86
N PRO A 106 -3.20 -14.01 12.77
CA PRO A 106 -3.30 -13.66 14.18
C PRO A 106 -1.93 -13.61 14.89
N ASP A 107 -0.86 -14.07 14.24
CA ASP A 107 0.54 -13.96 14.65
C ASP A 107 1.15 -12.57 14.39
N VAL A 108 0.45 -11.68 13.69
CA VAL A 108 0.93 -10.35 13.29
C VAL A 108 0.01 -9.26 13.84
N GLU A 109 0.61 -8.22 14.44
CA GLU A 109 -0.09 -7.01 14.87
C GLU A 109 0.50 -5.78 14.17
N VAL A 110 -0.38 -4.92 13.67
CA VAL A 110 0.00 -3.63 13.08
C VAL A 110 -0.14 -2.56 14.15
N ILE A 111 0.95 -1.87 14.46
CA ILE A 111 1.00 -0.79 15.43
C ILE A 111 0.96 0.54 14.71
N HIS A 112 -0.10 1.30 14.94
CA HIS A 112 -0.32 2.60 14.33
C HIS A 112 0.44 3.68 15.08
N LYS A 113 1.52 4.19 14.50
CA LYS A 113 2.32 5.32 15.00
C LYS A 113 2.40 6.44 13.97
N ALA A 114 1.32 6.67 13.24
CA ALA A 114 1.22 7.79 12.31
C ALA A 114 0.91 9.10 13.05
N LYS A 115 1.46 10.21 12.56
CA LYS A 115 1.15 11.57 13.01
C LYS A 115 0.67 12.39 11.82
N PRO A 116 -0.64 12.68 11.70
CA PRO A 116 -1.17 13.54 10.66
C PRO A 116 -0.47 14.91 10.64
N ASP A 117 -0.41 15.52 9.45
CA ASP A 117 0.21 16.83 9.18
C ASP A 117 1.73 16.92 9.46
N SER A 118 2.36 15.81 9.82
CA SER A 118 3.80 15.74 10.05
C SER A 118 4.58 15.47 8.76
N GLY A 119 5.89 15.64 8.87
CA GLY A 119 6.86 15.40 7.82
C GLY A 119 8.28 15.41 8.39
N LEU A 120 9.29 15.04 7.61
CA LEU A 120 10.68 15.10 8.03
C LEU A 120 11.20 16.54 8.15
N VAL A 121 10.55 17.56 7.58
CA VAL A 121 11.05 18.96 7.59
C VAL A 121 10.80 19.70 8.90
N ARG A 122 9.63 19.54 9.52
CA ARG A 122 9.23 20.34 10.69
C ARG A 122 9.47 19.56 11.98
N THR A 123 10.74 19.47 12.40
CA THR A 123 11.13 18.80 13.66
C THR A 123 10.58 19.52 14.89
N ASP A 124 10.23 20.79 14.77
CA ASP A 124 9.51 21.57 15.79
C ASP A 124 8.04 21.14 15.95
N PHE A 125 7.42 20.61 14.89
CA PHE A 125 6.07 20.06 14.95
C PHE A 125 6.10 18.60 15.40
N TYR A 126 6.90 17.77 14.73
CA TYR A 126 7.11 16.37 15.10
C TYR A 126 8.47 15.88 14.59
N ASP A 127 9.35 15.54 15.51
CA ASP A 127 10.70 15.02 15.20
C ASP A 127 10.64 13.51 14.97
N TRP A 128 10.48 13.10 13.71
CA TRP A 128 10.48 11.68 13.31
C TRP A 128 11.76 10.92 13.69
N PRO A 129 12.99 11.41 13.40
CA PRO A 129 14.22 10.77 13.85
C PRO A 129 14.24 10.45 15.35
N LYS A 130 13.83 11.41 16.18
CA LYS A 130 13.72 11.21 17.62
C LYS A 130 12.61 10.22 17.98
N ALA A 131 11.41 10.40 17.43
CA ALA A 131 10.26 9.54 17.70
C ALA A 131 10.53 8.08 17.32
N VAL A 132 11.17 7.82 16.19
CA VAL A 132 11.59 6.49 15.76
C VAL A 132 12.55 5.87 16.78
N SER A 133 13.53 6.63 17.24
CA SER A 133 14.49 6.15 18.25
C SER A 133 13.79 5.77 19.56
N GLU A 134 12.80 6.55 19.99
CA GLU A 134 11.99 6.29 21.18
C GLU A 134 11.06 5.07 20.99
N ILE A 135 10.38 4.97 19.85
CA ILE A 135 9.52 3.83 19.50
C ILE A 135 10.32 2.53 19.53
N LEU A 136 11.50 2.52 18.94
CA LEU A 136 12.36 1.33 18.90
C LEU A 136 13.04 1.01 20.23
N ALA A 137 13.10 1.98 21.16
CA ALA A 137 13.61 1.79 22.51
C ALA A 137 12.53 1.35 23.52
N GLY A 138 11.25 1.43 23.15
CA GLY A 138 10.15 1.01 24.01
C GLY A 138 10.11 -0.50 24.25
N ASP A 139 9.25 -0.91 25.18
CA ASP A 139 9.12 -2.32 25.60
C ASP A 139 8.51 -3.22 24.52
N GLN A 140 7.84 -2.63 23.54
CA GLN A 140 7.21 -3.36 22.45
C GLN A 140 8.25 -3.93 21.49
N LYS A 141 8.25 -5.26 21.30
CA LYS A 141 9.18 -5.93 20.38
C LYS A 141 8.79 -5.71 18.92
N ILE A 142 9.30 -4.63 18.33
CA ILE A 142 9.11 -4.32 16.91
C ILE A 142 9.88 -5.32 16.03
N SER A 143 9.17 -5.94 15.09
CA SER A 143 9.74 -6.88 14.12
C SER A 143 10.03 -6.22 12.78
N ILE A 144 9.16 -5.31 12.33
CA ILE A 144 9.31 -4.59 11.05
C ILE A 144 8.85 -3.14 11.24
N GLY A 145 9.59 -2.19 10.69
CA GLY A 145 9.14 -0.80 10.54
C GLY A 145 8.62 -0.52 9.13
N VAL A 146 7.52 0.21 9.02
CA VAL A 146 6.97 0.72 7.76
C VAL A 146 6.87 2.24 7.86
N MET A 147 7.42 2.96 6.89
CA MET A 147 7.38 4.43 6.86
C MET A 147 6.78 4.94 5.55
N LEU A 148 5.78 5.82 5.65
CA LEU A 148 5.22 6.57 4.50
C LEU A 148 5.08 8.05 4.88
N VAL A 149 5.91 8.90 4.29
CA VAL A 149 5.92 10.33 4.62
C VAL A 149 6.26 11.15 3.39
N GLY A 150 5.88 12.42 3.41
CA GLY A 150 6.35 13.43 2.46
C GLY A 150 5.28 14.43 2.06
N LEU A 151 4.02 14.18 2.43
CA LEU A 151 2.89 15.04 2.03
C LEU A 151 3.09 16.50 2.47
N ASN A 152 3.74 16.70 3.61
CA ASN A 152 3.96 18.00 4.23
C ASN A 152 5.40 18.49 4.13
N ASP A 153 6.26 17.83 3.36
CA ASP A 153 7.70 18.10 3.37
C ASP A 153 8.16 19.17 2.39
N ARG A 154 7.26 19.73 1.57
CA ARG A 154 7.58 20.93 0.78
C ARG A 154 7.51 22.19 1.65
N GLN A 155 8.43 22.30 2.60
CA GLN A 155 8.60 23.46 3.47
C GLN A 155 10.08 23.86 3.52
N PRO A 156 10.40 25.14 3.76
CA PRO A 156 11.78 25.54 3.96
C PRO A 156 12.36 24.90 5.23
N ILE A 157 13.66 24.58 5.20
CA ILE A 157 14.40 24.09 6.37
C ILE A 157 15.18 25.25 6.96
N ARG A 158 15.10 25.42 8.27
CA ARG A 158 15.96 26.35 9.01
C ARG A 158 17.21 25.61 9.51
N ASP A 159 18.38 26.15 9.18
CA ASP A 159 19.71 25.68 9.61
C ASP A 159 20.40 26.84 10.34
N GLY A 160 20.29 26.85 11.67
CA GLY A 160 20.66 28.00 12.51
C GLY A 160 19.84 29.25 12.16
N ASP A 161 20.53 30.32 11.79
CA ASP A 161 19.91 31.58 11.38
C ASP A 161 19.51 31.60 9.88
N THR A 162 19.93 30.59 9.11
CA THR A 162 19.68 30.55 7.66
C THR A 162 18.43 29.74 7.36
N VAL A 163 17.63 30.23 6.40
CA VAL A 163 16.47 29.51 5.86
C VAL A 163 16.81 29.04 4.46
N HIS A 164 16.68 27.74 4.23
CA HIS A 164 16.90 27.10 2.94
C HIS A 164 15.55 26.77 2.31
N GLU A 165 15.31 27.34 1.13
CA GLU A 165 14.11 27.05 0.35
C GLU A 165 14.01 25.56 -0.02
N ALA A 166 12.78 25.06 -0.09
CA ALA A 166 12.51 23.67 -0.43
C ALA A 166 13.16 23.29 -1.77
N LEU A 167 13.81 22.13 -1.79
CA LEU A 167 14.55 21.59 -2.94
C LEU A 167 15.82 22.36 -3.35
N SER A 168 16.26 23.38 -2.60
CA SER A 168 17.60 23.95 -2.79
C SER A 168 18.69 22.91 -2.50
N PRO A 169 19.93 23.04 -3.04
CA PRO A 169 20.99 22.06 -2.81
C PRO A 169 21.24 21.74 -1.33
N ARG A 170 21.32 22.78 -0.49
CA ARG A 170 21.50 22.63 0.96
C ARG A 170 20.28 22.01 1.65
N TRP A 171 19.07 22.34 1.20
CA TRP A 171 17.86 21.70 1.70
C TRP A 171 17.87 20.18 1.41
N LEU A 172 18.28 19.78 0.21
CA LEU A 172 18.36 18.36 -0.18
C LEU A 172 19.39 17.60 0.65
N GLU A 173 20.52 18.21 1.00
CA GLU A 173 21.51 17.64 1.93
C GLU A 173 20.88 17.40 3.30
N LEU A 174 20.32 18.44 3.92
CA LEU A 174 19.69 18.35 5.24
C LEU A 174 18.54 17.34 5.26
N TYR A 175 17.78 17.26 4.17
CA TYR A 175 16.69 16.30 4.05
C TYR A 175 17.20 14.86 3.95
N ARG A 176 18.27 14.60 3.19
CA ARG A 176 18.93 13.28 3.16
C ARG A 176 19.45 12.87 4.54
N ASP A 177 20.06 13.80 5.27
CA ASP A 177 20.57 13.52 6.62
C ASP A 177 19.43 13.08 7.56
N ARG A 178 18.25 13.68 7.44
CA ARG A 178 17.07 13.29 8.24
C ARG A 178 16.53 11.91 7.86
N ILE A 179 16.53 11.58 6.57
CA ILE A 179 16.18 10.23 6.11
C ILE A 179 17.20 9.21 6.65
N ASP A 180 18.49 9.55 6.60
CA ASP A 180 19.56 8.69 7.13
C ASP A 180 19.41 8.44 8.64
N LEU A 181 19.06 9.46 9.43
CA LEU A 181 18.86 9.29 10.87
C LEU A 181 17.76 8.26 11.16
N VAL A 182 16.65 8.31 10.42
CA VAL A 182 15.58 7.32 10.54
C VAL A 182 16.06 5.93 10.10
N ALA A 183 16.64 5.83 8.90
CA ALA A 183 17.05 4.54 8.35
C ALA A 183 18.13 3.85 9.20
N ASN A 184 19.10 4.62 9.69
CA ASN A 184 20.18 4.12 10.54
C ASN A 184 19.69 3.69 11.92
N ALA A 185 18.62 4.31 12.47
CA ALA A 185 18.03 3.88 13.74
C ALA A 185 17.50 2.43 13.66
N PHE A 186 16.89 2.07 12.53
CA PHE A 186 16.45 0.70 12.25
C PHE A 186 17.63 -0.25 12.00
N ALA A 187 18.58 0.17 11.15
CA ALA A 187 19.76 -0.63 10.83
C ALA A 187 20.61 -0.97 12.08
N ALA A 188 20.79 0.00 12.99
CA ALA A 188 21.53 -0.18 14.24
C ALA A 188 20.94 -1.27 15.14
N ARG A 189 19.61 -1.45 15.10
CA ARG A 189 18.89 -2.48 15.86
C ARG A 189 18.66 -3.77 15.07
N ARG A 190 19.10 -3.83 13.81
CA ARG A 190 18.85 -4.93 12.86
C ARG A 190 17.36 -5.23 12.68
N ILE A 191 16.53 -4.18 12.75
CA ILE A 191 15.09 -4.28 12.48
C ILE A 191 14.88 -3.87 11.01
N PRO A 192 14.27 -4.73 10.17
CA PRO A 192 13.94 -4.38 8.79
C PRO A 192 13.06 -3.12 8.70
N LEU A 193 13.47 -2.19 7.85
CA LEU A 193 12.69 -1.00 7.50
C LEU A 193 12.17 -1.12 6.08
N ILE A 194 10.87 -0.93 5.91
CA ILE A 194 10.19 -0.77 4.63
C ILE A 194 9.82 0.70 4.49
N TRP A 195 10.37 1.39 3.49
CA TRP A 195 9.97 2.74 3.16
C TRP A 195 9.08 2.75 1.93
N VAL A 196 7.89 3.31 2.07
CA VAL A 196 6.87 3.33 1.04
C VAL A 196 6.89 4.68 0.35
N GLY A 197 7.01 4.67 -0.97
CA GLY A 197 6.91 5.87 -1.79
C GLY A 197 5.50 6.42 -1.85
N ALA A 198 5.36 7.73 -1.80
CA ALA A 198 4.06 8.37 -1.97
C ALA A 198 3.61 8.24 -3.44
N PRO A 199 2.40 7.72 -3.72
CA PRO A 199 1.88 7.66 -5.09
C PRO A 199 1.41 9.05 -5.57
N PRO A 200 1.28 9.27 -6.88
CA PRO A 200 0.90 10.56 -7.44
C PRO A 200 -0.49 11.00 -6.96
N VAL A 201 -0.66 12.31 -6.79
CA VAL A 201 -1.89 12.97 -6.34
C VAL A 201 -2.42 13.90 -7.43
N GLN A 202 -3.65 14.38 -7.26
CA GLN A 202 -4.31 15.24 -8.25
C GLN A 202 -3.53 16.54 -8.52
N ASN A 203 -2.84 17.07 -7.51
CA ASN A 203 -1.97 18.23 -7.67
C ASN A 203 -0.64 17.81 -8.32
N GLY A 204 -0.45 18.19 -9.59
CA GLY A 204 0.75 17.85 -10.35
C GLY A 204 2.07 18.38 -9.76
N ARG A 205 2.06 19.54 -9.08
CA ARG A 205 3.26 20.08 -8.41
C ARG A 205 3.69 19.18 -7.25
N LEU A 206 2.73 18.81 -6.40
CA LEU A 206 2.99 17.90 -5.28
C LEU A 206 3.41 16.50 -5.78
N SER A 207 2.84 16.02 -6.88
CA SER A 207 3.31 14.78 -7.53
C SER A 207 4.77 14.89 -8.02
N ALA A 208 5.19 16.02 -8.59
CA ALA A 208 6.58 16.25 -8.97
C ALA A 208 7.52 16.29 -7.76
N ASP A 209 7.05 16.83 -6.64
CA ASP A 209 7.79 16.80 -5.38
C ASP A 209 7.96 15.37 -4.86
N PHE A 210 6.90 14.54 -4.95
CA PHE A 210 6.98 13.13 -4.61
C PHE A 210 7.95 12.35 -5.48
N VAL A 211 8.08 12.64 -6.78
CA VAL A 211 9.15 12.03 -7.60
C VAL A 211 10.52 12.29 -6.99
N THR A 212 10.77 13.53 -6.55
CA THR A 212 12.04 13.90 -5.93
C THR A 212 12.24 13.22 -4.58
N PHE A 213 11.24 13.27 -3.70
CA PHE A 213 11.33 12.69 -2.36
C PHE A 213 11.46 11.16 -2.40
N ASN A 214 10.67 10.49 -3.25
CA ASN A 214 10.70 9.05 -3.43
C ASN A 214 12.08 8.54 -3.87
N GLU A 215 12.74 9.27 -4.77
CA GLU A 215 14.10 8.93 -5.19
C GLU A 215 15.10 9.05 -4.03
N LEU A 216 15.00 10.12 -3.23
CA LEU A 216 15.84 10.27 -2.04
C LEU A 216 15.59 9.14 -1.04
N TYR A 217 14.33 8.81 -0.77
CA TYR A 217 13.96 7.72 0.14
C TYR A 217 14.55 6.40 -0.32
N ARG A 218 14.34 6.02 -1.59
CA ARG A 218 14.90 4.80 -2.19
C ARG A 218 16.41 4.73 -1.97
N GLN A 219 17.14 5.75 -2.42
CA GLN A 219 18.60 5.76 -2.33
C GLN A 219 19.12 5.65 -0.89
N ARG A 220 18.53 6.40 0.05
CA ARG A 220 19.02 6.46 1.44
C ARG A 220 18.65 5.20 2.22
N VAL A 221 17.43 4.69 2.04
CA VAL A 221 16.93 3.51 2.76
C VAL A 221 17.62 2.24 2.28
N GLU A 222 17.77 2.05 0.98
CA GLU A 222 18.47 0.88 0.43
C GLU A 222 19.94 0.87 0.84
N LYS A 223 20.59 2.04 0.87
CA LYS A 223 21.96 2.19 1.38
C LYS A 223 22.11 1.73 2.83
N ALA A 224 21.07 1.90 3.66
CA ALA A 224 21.04 1.45 5.04
C ALA A 224 20.60 -0.02 5.20
N GLY A 225 20.33 -0.74 4.09
CA GLY A 225 19.84 -2.12 4.09
C GLY A 225 18.34 -2.27 4.30
N GLY A 226 17.57 -1.18 4.24
CA GLY A 226 16.11 -1.21 4.20
C GLY A 226 15.58 -1.55 2.79
N GLN A 227 14.27 -1.75 2.69
CA GLN A 227 13.58 -2.02 1.43
C GLN A 227 12.69 -0.84 1.05
N TYR A 228 12.63 -0.52 -0.24
CA TYR A 228 11.75 0.51 -0.78
C TYR A 228 10.58 -0.11 -1.53
N VAL A 229 9.36 0.37 -1.28
CA VAL A 229 8.13 -0.05 -1.97
C VAL A 229 7.61 1.12 -2.81
N ASP A 230 7.58 0.92 -4.12
CA ASP A 230 7.05 1.89 -5.07
C ASP A 230 5.54 1.71 -5.26
N LEU A 231 4.75 2.70 -4.85
CA LEU A 231 3.31 2.70 -5.09
C LEU A 231 2.92 3.35 -6.41
N TRP A 232 3.83 4.03 -7.13
CA TRP A 232 3.48 4.90 -8.25
C TRP A 232 2.64 4.18 -9.32
N GLY A 233 3.12 3.03 -9.80
CA GLY A 233 2.44 2.24 -10.83
C GLY A 233 1.05 1.74 -10.44
N GLY A 234 0.74 1.66 -9.14
CA GLY A 234 -0.57 1.25 -8.63
C GLY A 234 -1.64 2.35 -8.67
N PHE A 235 -1.27 3.62 -8.89
CA PHE A 235 -2.17 4.77 -8.76
C PHE A 235 -2.15 5.70 -9.99
N VAL A 236 -1.73 5.16 -11.13
CA VAL A 236 -1.73 5.85 -12.41
C VAL A 236 -2.66 5.21 -13.43
N ASP A 237 -3.05 5.98 -14.44
CA ASP A 237 -3.69 5.50 -15.65
C ASP A 237 -2.67 4.89 -16.63
N ALA A 238 -3.15 4.42 -17.78
CA ALA A 238 -2.30 3.84 -18.83
C ALA A 238 -1.29 4.84 -19.41
N GLU A 239 -1.52 6.15 -19.26
CA GLU A 239 -0.61 7.21 -19.69
C GLU A 239 0.30 7.70 -18.55
N ASN A 240 0.40 6.94 -17.45
CA ASN A 240 1.22 7.27 -16.27
C ASN A 240 0.81 8.58 -15.56
N ARG A 241 -0.45 9.00 -15.69
CA ARG A 241 -1.00 10.17 -15.00
C ARG A 241 -1.78 9.75 -13.77
N TYR A 242 -1.96 10.68 -12.83
CA TYR A 242 -2.80 10.48 -11.65
C TYR A 242 -4.18 9.90 -12.00
N ALA A 243 -4.55 8.81 -11.32
CA ALA A 243 -5.87 8.21 -11.44
C ALA A 243 -6.56 8.11 -10.06
N ALA A 244 -7.76 8.70 -9.94
CA ALA A 244 -8.58 8.59 -8.72
C ALA A 244 -9.27 7.22 -8.58
N THR A 245 -9.38 6.49 -9.70
CA THR A 245 -9.99 5.17 -9.83
C THR A 245 -9.01 4.22 -10.51
N GLY A 246 -9.03 2.96 -10.15
CA GLY A 246 -8.19 1.94 -10.76
C GLY A 246 -8.55 0.54 -10.27
N PRO A 247 -7.86 -0.50 -10.75
CA PRO A 247 -8.08 -1.85 -10.25
C PRO A 247 -7.74 -1.94 -8.76
N ASP A 248 -8.60 -2.55 -7.96
CA ASP A 248 -8.28 -2.95 -6.59
C ASP A 248 -7.40 -4.21 -6.56
N VAL A 249 -7.20 -4.80 -5.38
CA VAL A 249 -6.42 -6.03 -5.20
C VAL A 249 -6.97 -7.24 -5.95
N SER A 250 -8.27 -7.22 -6.31
CA SER A 250 -8.94 -8.28 -7.08
C SER A 250 -9.02 -7.96 -8.58
N GLY A 251 -8.46 -6.82 -9.00
CA GLY A 251 -8.53 -6.33 -10.38
C GLY A 251 -9.82 -5.57 -10.72
N GLN A 252 -10.74 -5.40 -9.77
CA GLN A 252 -12.01 -4.72 -10.03
C GLN A 252 -11.83 -3.20 -10.03
N PRO A 253 -12.45 -2.46 -10.95
CA PRO A 253 -12.35 -1.01 -11.00
C PRO A 253 -13.04 -0.39 -9.78
N MET A 254 -12.25 0.24 -8.91
CA MET A 254 -12.71 0.88 -7.69
C MET A 254 -12.17 2.31 -7.60
N ARG A 255 -12.83 3.13 -6.79
CA ARG A 255 -12.29 4.44 -6.40
C ARG A 255 -11.19 4.24 -5.37
N LEU A 256 -9.98 4.70 -5.67
CA LEU A 256 -8.78 4.52 -4.84
C LEU A 256 -8.43 5.79 -4.04
N ARG A 257 -8.86 6.96 -4.50
CA ARG A 257 -8.61 8.27 -3.85
C ARG A 257 -9.89 8.94 -3.37
N LEU A 258 -9.82 9.67 -2.26
CA LEU A 258 -10.91 10.50 -1.74
C LEU A 258 -11.19 11.71 -2.65
N GLY A 259 -12.17 12.53 -2.26
CA GLY A 259 -12.57 13.72 -3.02
C GLY A 259 -11.50 14.81 -3.11
N ASP A 260 -10.54 14.80 -2.19
CA ASP A 260 -9.41 15.73 -2.15
C ASP A 260 -8.28 15.40 -3.13
N GLY A 261 -8.34 14.24 -3.78
CA GLY A 261 -7.32 13.78 -4.71
C GLY A 261 -5.96 13.46 -4.08
N ILE A 262 -5.90 13.34 -2.75
CA ILE A 262 -4.70 13.05 -1.96
C ILE A 262 -4.88 11.78 -1.14
N HIS A 263 -5.93 11.67 -0.35
CA HIS A 263 -6.06 10.57 0.61
C HIS A 263 -6.62 9.30 -0.06
N PHE A 264 -6.33 8.14 0.53
CA PHE A 264 -6.86 6.86 0.07
C PHE A 264 -8.30 6.63 0.53
N THR A 265 -9.09 5.97 -0.31
CA THR A 265 -10.27 5.23 0.16
C THR A 265 -9.83 3.95 0.89
N ALA A 266 -10.75 3.23 1.53
CA ALA A 266 -10.45 1.90 2.08
C ALA A 266 -9.89 0.94 1.00
N ALA A 267 -10.47 0.93 -0.19
CA ALA A 267 -9.97 0.13 -1.32
C ALA A 267 -8.56 0.57 -1.78
N GLY A 268 -8.30 1.88 -1.84
CA GLY A 268 -6.98 2.41 -2.15
C GLY A 268 -5.92 2.07 -1.10
N ALA A 269 -6.28 2.19 0.17
CA ALA A 269 -5.43 1.83 1.30
C ALA A 269 -5.11 0.34 1.28
N ARG A 270 -6.12 -0.52 1.02
CA ARG A 270 -5.93 -1.97 0.87
C ARG A 270 -5.02 -2.31 -0.32
N LYS A 271 -5.14 -1.59 -1.43
CA LYS A 271 -4.24 -1.75 -2.59
C LYS A 271 -2.80 -1.35 -2.23
N ALA A 272 -2.59 -0.21 -1.58
CA ALA A 272 -1.27 0.21 -1.13
C ALA A 272 -0.66 -0.82 -0.15
N ALA A 273 -1.46 -1.27 0.82
CA ALA A 273 -1.07 -2.27 1.79
C ALA A 273 -0.72 -3.62 1.15
N HIS A 274 -1.37 -4.00 0.04
CA HIS A 274 -1.04 -5.24 -0.66
C HIS A 274 0.42 -5.27 -1.14
N PHE A 275 0.93 -4.17 -1.70
CA PHE A 275 2.34 -4.09 -2.12
C PHE A 275 3.31 -4.23 -0.94
N VAL A 276 2.94 -3.65 0.22
CA VAL A 276 3.75 -3.72 1.44
C VAL A 276 3.65 -5.11 2.09
N ASP A 277 2.48 -5.73 2.09
CA ASP A 277 2.22 -7.08 2.62
C ASP A 277 3.09 -8.13 1.91
N LEU A 278 3.26 -8.03 0.59
CA LEU A 278 4.17 -8.92 -0.16
C LEU A 278 5.60 -8.88 0.38
N VAL A 279 6.08 -7.68 0.74
CA VAL A 279 7.42 -7.51 1.32
C VAL A 279 7.48 -8.01 2.76
N ILE A 280 6.46 -7.72 3.56
CA ILE A 280 6.33 -8.19 4.95
C ILE A 280 6.37 -9.73 5.01
N ARG A 281 5.57 -10.40 4.16
CA ARG A 281 5.53 -11.87 4.07
C ARG A 281 6.90 -12.43 3.75
N ARG A 282 7.55 -11.88 2.73
CA ARG A 282 8.91 -12.28 2.34
C ARG A 282 9.91 -12.14 3.49
N ILE A 283 9.85 -11.06 4.26
CA ILE A 283 10.74 -10.85 5.42
C ILE A 283 10.46 -11.88 6.53
N ILE A 284 9.18 -12.15 6.83
CA ILE A 284 8.80 -13.09 7.89
C ILE A 284 9.13 -14.54 7.50
N GLU A 285 8.91 -14.92 6.25
CA GLU A 285 9.22 -16.26 5.73
C GLU A 285 10.74 -16.49 5.59
N ALA A 286 11.51 -15.45 5.25
CA ALA A 286 12.97 -15.52 5.16
C ALA A 286 13.67 -15.49 6.53
N ALA A 287 12.98 -15.11 7.61
CA ALA A 287 13.54 -15.20 8.94
C ALA A 287 13.74 -16.69 9.29
N PRO A 288 14.95 -17.12 9.69
CA PRO A 288 15.18 -18.51 10.07
C PRO A 288 14.21 -18.86 11.21
N GLN A 289 13.34 -19.83 10.94
CA GLN A 289 12.41 -20.41 11.90
C GLN A 289 13.23 -21.14 12.98
N ASN A 290 13.83 -20.38 13.90
CA ASN A 290 14.53 -20.89 15.07
C ASN A 290 13.50 -21.41 16.09
N SER A 291 12.81 -22.50 15.76
CA SER A 291 12.22 -23.49 16.69
C SER A 291 11.22 -24.41 15.97
N VAL A 292 11.70 -25.29 15.10
CA VAL A 292 11.11 -26.64 14.98
C VAL A 292 12.27 -27.62 14.90
N ILE A 293 12.68 -28.14 16.05
CA ILE A 293 13.45 -29.39 16.08
C ILE A 293 12.45 -30.46 15.65
N ALA A 294 12.41 -30.78 14.36
CA ALA A 294 11.78 -32.00 13.90
C ALA A 294 12.57 -33.16 14.50
N LEU A 295 11.97 -33.88 15.46
CA LEU A 295 12.46 -35.18 15.90
C LEU A 295 12.56 -36.08 14.66
N PRO A 296 13.73 -36.69 14.38
CA PRO A 296 13.85 -37.60 13.26
C PRO A 296 13.02 -38.85 13.56
N VAL A 297 11.99 -39.09 12.74
CA VAL A 297 11.32 -40.39 12.68
C VAL A 297 12.32 -41.39 12.07
N PRO A 298 12.59 -42.55 12.71
CA PRO A 298 13.45 -43.57 12.12
C PRO A 298 12.80 -44.14 10.85
N THR A 299 13.49 -44.04 9.71
CA THR A 299 13.12 -44.76 8.48
C THR A 299 13.59 -46.20 8.58
N ASP A 300 12.64 -47.13 8.60
CA ASP A 300 12.86 -48.56 8.44
C ASP A 300 13.12 -48.89 6.96
N PRO A 301 14.16 -49.69 6.61
CA PRO A 301 14.49 -49.98 5.22
C PRO A 301 13.90 -51.32 4.76
N GLY A 302 12.87 -51.29 3.90
CA GLY A 302 12.50 -52.50 3.16
C GLY A 302 11.13 -52.47 2.47
N ALA A 303 11.12 -52.13 1.17
CA ALA A 303 10.35 -52.79 0.09
C ALA A 303 10.16 -51.84 -1.13
N PRO A 304 10.08 -52.37 -2.37
CA PRO A 304 10.42 -51.62 -3.58
C PRO A 304 9.24 -50.93 -4.29
N ALA A 305 9.58 -49.81 -4.93
CA ALA A 305 9.02 -49.16 -6.12
C ALA A 305 7.52 -49.37 -6.48
N ALA A 306 6.77 -48.27 -6.42
CA ALA A 306 5.78 -47.94 -7.43
C ALA A 306 6.02 -46.49 -7.87
N ALA A 307 6.41 -46.31 -9.14
CA ALA A 307 6.60 -45.01 -9.73
C ALA A 307 5.24 -44.35 -9.97
N THR A 308 5.06 -43.14 -9.45
CA THR A 308 4.04 -42.20 -9.95
C THR A 308 4.76 -40.87 -10.16
N PRO A 309 4.91 -40.40 -11.41
CA PRO A 309 5.39 -39.05 -11.65
C PRO A 309 4.24 -38.10 -11.33
N GLN A 310 4.48 -37.05 -10.54
CA GLN A 310 3.82 -35.73 -10.58
C GLN A 310 3.83 -35.03 -9.21
N ALA A 311 4.78 -34.12 -9.06
CA ALA A 311 4.71 -32.90 -8.24
C ALA A 311 5.91 -32.04 -8.62
N ARG A 312 7.10 -32.67 -8.60
CA ARG A 312 8.38 -32.00 -8.89
C ARG A 312 8.53 -31.46 -10.31
N ASP A 313 7.79 -32.00 -11.29
CA ASP A 313 7.87 -31.51 -12.67
C ASP A 313 7.02 -30.26 -12.90
N VAL A 314 5.98 -30.05 -12.07
CA VAL A 314 5.15 -28.84 -12.12
C VAL A 314 5.83 -27.70 -11.37
N GLU A 315 6.44 -27.96 -10.21
CA GLU A 315 7.27 -26.97 -9.50
C GLU A 315 8.46 -26.48 -10.34
N ARG A 316 9.12 -27.38 -11.10
CA ARG A 316 10.24 -26.99 -12.00
C ARG A 316 9.79 -26.13 -13.19
N LEU A 317 8.58 -26.33 -13.69
CA LEU A 317 8.02 -25.49 -14.76
C LEU A 317 7.62 -24.10 -14.25
N ILE A 318 7.20 -23.99 -12.98
CA ILE A 318 6.85 -22.71 -12.35
C ILE A 318 8.11 -21.90 -12.01
N ASP A 319 9.16 -22.55 -11.50
CA ASP A 319 10.46 -21.90 -11.24
C ASP A 319 11.12 -21.35 -12.51
N GLN A 320 10.92 -22.01 -13.66
CA GLN A 320 11.39 -21.54 -14.97
C GLN A 320 10.62 -20.34 -15.52
N MET A 321 9.36 -20.12 -15.10
CA MET A 321 8.56 -18.97 -15.55
C MET A 321 8.72 -17.74 -14.65
N VAL A 322 9.15 -17.90 -13.39
CA VAL A 322 9.38 -16.79 -12.45
C VAL A 322 10.80 -16.22 -12.54
N ALA A 323 11.77 -16.99 -13.03
CA ALA A 323 13.14 -16.53 -13.31
C ALA A 323 13.25 -15.91 -14.72
N GLY A 324 12.76 -14.69 -14.88
CA GLY A 324 12.96 -13.90 -16.11
C GLY A 324 14.36 -13.30 -16.25
N VAL A 325 15.40 -14.14 -16.40
CA VAL A 325 16.63 -13.86 -17.19
C VAL A 325 17.14 -15.20 -17.73
N PRO A 326 17.38 -15.36 -19.04
CA PRO A 326 17.99 -16.58 -19.57
C PRO A 326 19.49 -16.60 -19.19
N THR A 327 19.84 -17.34 -18.15
CA THR A 327 21.22 -17.84 -18.02
C THR A 327 21.37 -19.01 -18.98
N LEU A 328 21.98 -18.73 -20.13
CA LEU A 328 22.59 -19.73 -21.00
C LEU A 328 23.37 -20.73 -20.13
N GLY A 329 23.07 -22.01 -20.29
CA GLY A 329 23.84 -23.08 -19.68
C GLY A 329 25.31 -22.92 -20.04
N LEU A 330 26.17 -22.71 -19.04
CA LEU A 330 27.61 -22.89 -19.19
C LEU A 330 27.84 -24.39 -19.47
N PRO A 331 28.47 -24.75 -20.61
CA PRO A 331 28.90 -26.12 -20.82
C PRO A 331 29.96 -26.51 -19.78
N PRO A 332 30.06 -27.80 -19.44
CA PRO A 332 31.03 -28.29 -18.47
C PRO A 332 32.45 -28.18 -19.05
N ALA A 333 33.41 -28.08 -18.13
CA ALA A 333 34.86 -28.09 -18.32
C ALA A 333 35.54 -26.71 -18.44
N LEU A 334 36.15 -26.36 -17.31
CA LEU A 334 37.41 -25.64 -17.24
C LEU A 334 38.35 -26.12 -18.36
N GLN A 335 38.49 -25.33 -19.43
CA GLN A 335 39.65 -25.42 -20.31
C GLN A 335 40.49 -24.16 -20.12
N VAL A 336 41.67 -24.39 -19.57
CA VAL A 336 42.77 -23.43 -19.45
C VAL A 336 42.97 -22.75 -20.81
N ARG A 337 42.93 -21.41 -20.83
CA ARG A 337 43.25 -20.63 -22.03
C ARG A 337 44.67 -20.99 -22.51
N PRO A 338 44.87 -21.39 -23.78
CA PRO A 338 46.20 -21.44 -24.35
C PRO A 338 46.79 -20.02 -24.46
N LEU A 339 48.09 -19.89 -24.21
CA LEU A 339 48.83 -18.63 -24.10
C LEU A 339 49.02 -17.88 -25.44
N ALA A 340 48.50 -18.39 -26.57
CA ALA A 340 48.59 -17.73 -27.86
C ALA A 340 47.42 -18.13 -28.79
N GLY A 341 46.95 -17.16 -29.60
CA GLY A 341 45.91 -17.37 -30.61
C GLY A 341 46.43 -18.10 -31.86
N PRO A 342 45.52 -18.57 -32.74
CA PRO A 342 45.88 -19.35 -33.93
C PRO A 342 46.64 -18.50 -34.96
N ILE A 343 47.69 -19.07 -35.54
CA ILE A 343 48.52 -18.44 -36.58
C ILE A 343 47.78 -18.55 -37.91
N GLN A 344 47.47 -17.40 -38.51
CA GLN A 344 46.88 -17.32 -39.85
C GLN A 344 47.97 -17.49 -40.92
N PRO A 345 47.80 -18.38 -41.92
CA PRO A 345 48.72 -18.47 -43.04
C PRO A 345 48.54 -17.26 -43.98
N LEU A 346 49.64 -16.58 -44.32
CA LEU A 346 49.64 -15.42 -45.24
C LEU A 346 49.55 -15.82 -46.73
N THR A 347 49.37 -17.09 -47.04
CA THR A 347 49.29 -17.59 -48.41
C THR A 347 48.22 -18.68 -48.52
N GLY A 348 46.97 -18.27 -48.76
CA GLY A 348 45.88 -19.19 -49.07
C GLY A 348 44.52 -18.51 -48.89
N GLN A 349 43.75 -18.39 -49.97
CA GLN A 349 42.43 -17.80 -49.96
C GLN A 349 41.49 -18.57 -49.00
N ALA A 350 40.99 -17.88 -47.98
CA ALA A 350 39.85 -18.35 -47.21
C ALA A 350 38.57 -17.93 -47.95
N ALA A 351 37.82 -18.93 -48.41
CA ALA A 351 36.49 -18.79 -48.97
C ALA A 351 35.56 -18.18 -47.90
N GLY A 352 34.78 -17.19 -48.33
CA GLY A 352 33.92 -16.41 -47.46
C GLY A 352 32.67 -17.15 -47.02
N SER A 353 32.31 -16.96 -45.76
CA SER A 353 30.95 -16.64 -45.32
C SER A 353 30.93 -16.31 -43.83
N GLU A 354 31.63 -15.24 -43.44
CA GLU A 354 31.36 -14.58 -42.16
C GLU A 354 30.96 -13.14 -42.43
N GLN A 355 29.66 -12.87 -42.31
CA GLN A 355 29.20 -11.50 -42.13
C GLN A 355 29.71 -11.02 -40.77
N PRO A 356 30.39 -9.85 -40.69
CA PRO A 356 30.72 -9.26 -39.42
C PRO A 356 29.45 -8.80 -38.72
N LEU A 357 29.08 -9.50 -37.64
CA LEU A 357 28.19 -8.97 -36.62
C LEU A 357 28.93 -7.81 -35.94
N LEU A 358 28.50 -6.59 -36.29
CA LEU A 358 28.92 -5.26 -35.80
C LEU A 358 29.74 -4.46 -36.84
N ALA A 359 29.02 -3.87 -37.80
CA ALA A 359 29.48 -2.67 -38.48
C ALA A 359 29.34 -1.46 -37.54
N SER A 360 30.40 -0.67 -37.44
CA SER A 360 30.38 0.61 -36.72
C SER A 360 29.43 1.60 -37.42
N ILE A 361 28.84 2.54 -36.66
CA ILE A 361 27.85 3.52 -37.14
C ILE A 361 28.34 4.34 -38.35
N THR A 362 29.65 4.37 -38.60
CA THR A 362 30.28 5.05 -39.74
C THR A 362 30.19 4.26 -41.06
N GLU A 363 30.01 2.93 -41.03
CA GLU A 363 29.83 2.10 -42.24
C GLU A 363 28.38 2.04 -42.74
N ALA A 364 27.39 2.40 -41.91
CA ALA A 364 25.98 2.44 -42.29
C ALA A 364 25.62 3.57 -43.29
N ARG A 365 26.59 4.43 -43.65
CA ARG A 365 26.45 5.41 -44.74
C ARG A 365 27.03 4.94 -46.08
N GLY A 366 27.51 3.70 -46.17
CA GLY A 366 27.98 3.11 -47.43
C GLY A 366 26.84 2.58 -48.29
N ARG A 367 26.87 2.85 -49.60
CA ARG A 367 25.93 2.32 -50.60
C ARG A 367 25.94 0.79 -50.57
N GLY A 368 24.96 0.20 -49.90
CA GLY A 368 24.68 -1.23 -49.90
C GLY A 368 23.19 -1.46 -49.69
N ASP A 369 22.72 -2.69 -49.98
CA ASP A 369 21.28 -3.03 -49.97
C ASP A 369 20.59 -2.74 -48.63
N ALA A 370 21.33 -2.86 -47.51
CA ALA A 370 20.83 -2.52 -46.17
C ALA A 370 20.53 -1.01 -46.01
N ALA A 371 21.34 -0.13 -46.60
CA ALA A 371 21.09 1.32 -46.56
C ALA A 371 19.86 1.70 -47.39
N MET A 372 19.61 1.01 -48.52
CA MET A 372 18.41 1.21 -49.32
C MET A 372 17.14 0.72 -48.61
N GLN A 373 17.23 -0.37 -47.85
CA GLN A 373 16.10 -0.84 -47.03
C GLN A 373 15.78 0.14 -45.91
N LEU A 374 16.81 0.70 -45.25
CA LEU A 374 16.61 1.72 -44.21
C LEU A 374 16.01 3.02 -44.77
N GLU A 375 16.45 3.50 -45.93
CA GLU A 375 15.86 4.69 -46.57
C GLU A 375 14.41 4.45 -47.01
N ARG A 376 14.08 3.26 -47.48
CA ARG A 376 12.70 2.89 -47.84
C ARG A 376 11.77 2.92 -46.62
N VAL A 377 12.23 2.42 -45.47
CA VAL A 377 11.44 2.35 -44.24
C VAL A 377 11.36 3.70 -43.54
N PHE A 378 12.50 4.37 -43.33
CA PHE A 378 12.57 5.59 -42.52
C PHE A 378 12.45 6.88 -43.34
N GLY A 379 12.82 6.88 -44.62
CA GLY A 379 12.70 8.02 -45.51
C GLY A 379 11.36 8.05 -46.26
N GLN A 380 10.93 6.90 -46.80
CA GLN A 380 9.73 6.82 -47.63
C GLN A 380 8.49 6.24 -46.92
N GLY A 381 8.65 5.75 -45.69
CA GLY A 381 7.54 5.19 -44.89
C GLY A 381 6.96 3.89 -45.44
N ILE A 382 7.69 3.20 -46.34
CA ILE A 382 7.25 1.95 -46.95
C ILE A 382 7.75 0.80 -46.08
N ALA A 383 6.83 -0.03 -45.57
CA ALA A 383 7.15 -1.18 -44.74
C ALA A 383 8.02 -2.21 -45.49
N PRO A 384 8.94 -2.91 -44.80
CA PRO A 384 9.78 -3.93 -45.43
C PRO A 384 8.95 -5.15 -45.83
N ASP A 385 9.40 -5.88 -46.85
CA ASP A 385 8.73 -7.10 -47.30
C ASP A 385 8.67 -8.14 -46.16
N PRO A 386 7.52 -8.80 -45.96
CA PRO A 386 7.36 -9.77 -44.88
C PRO A 386 8.21 -11.01 -45.13
N VAL A 387 8.82 -11.50 -44.05
CA VAL A 387 9.72 -12.66 -44.06
C VAL A 387 8.92 -13.92 -43.69
N PRO A 388 9.06 -15.04 -44.42
CA PRO A 388 8.35 -16.29 -44.10
C PRO A 388 8.50 -16.72 -42.65
N GLY A 389 7.37 -16.94 -41.97
CA GLY A 389 7.31 -17.39 -40.57
C GLY A 389 7.33 -16.26 -39.52
N ARG A 390 7.39 -14.98 -39.94
CA ARG A 390 7.24 -13.82 -39.06
C ARG A 390 5.76 -13.41 -38.96
N LEU A 391 5.36 -12.79 -37.85
CA LEU A 391 3.96 -12.45 -37.53
C LEU A 391 3.26 -11.53 -38.56
N ASP A 392 4.03 -10.89 -39.43
CA ASP A 392 3.58 -10.01 -40.50
C ASP A 392 3.54 -10.68 -41.89
N ASP A 393 3.89 -11.98 -42.00
CA ASP A 393 3.67 -12.76 -43.22
C ASP A 393 2.27 -13.41 -43.21
N TYR A 394 1.33 -12.76 -43.91
CA TYR A 394 -0.06 -13.20 -44.03
C TYR A 394 -0.30 -14.17 -45.20
N ARG A 395 0.77 -14.70 -45.84
CA ARG A 395 0.62 -15.66 -46.93
C ARG A 395 0.25 -17.03 -46.37
N TRP A 396 -0.92 -17.53 -46.75
CA TRP A 396 -1.32 -18.91 -46.44
C TRP A 396 -0.52 -19.90 -47.28
N PRO A 397 0.02 -20.98 -46.68
CA PRO A 397 0.67 -22.04 -47.45
C PRO A 397 -0.36 -22.70 -48.38
N ARG A 398 -0.04 -22.78 -49.67
CA ARG A 398 -0.86 -23.49 -50.67
C ARG A 398 -0.52 -24.96 -50.72
#